data_AF-A0A818YE85-F1
#
_entry.id   AF-A0A818YE85-F1
#
_cell.length_a   1.000
_cell.length_b   1.000
_cell.length_c   1.000
_cell.angle_alpha   90.00
_cell.angle_beta   90.00
_cell.angle_gamma   90.00
#
_symmetry.space_group_name_H-M   'P 1'
#
loop_
_entity.id
_entity.type
_entity.pdbx_description
1 polymer ?
#
loop_
_entity_poly.entity_id
_entity_poly.type
_entity_poly.pdbx_seq_one_letter_code
_entity_poly.pdbx_strand_id
1 'polypeptide(L)'
;MIFTQRSYILGAIFSVSTYSAFPNDNIDDTSAIQAAINKAIEAGPNNVVVFQSGTYNFKSTIGIYSAIKLTIIGQGVQQTLLLGNKLAAMFQPLNCQELTITVLAIDFDPLPFTAGYVVSVSTSYLDVQVVSPHRADVGRQVHAILRYNPAMVRPAFGLNTYELYQEPPANIYTSLISNSILHIP
;
A
#
# COMPACT_ATOMS: atom_id res chain seq x y z
N MET A 1 33.83 41.22 13.74
CA MET A 1 33.58 39.81 14.10
C MET A 1 32.07 39.61 14.07
N ILE A 2 31.54 39.03 12.99
CA ILE A 2 30.09 38.78 12.83
C ILE A 2 29.87 37.33 13.24
N PHE A 3 29.14 37.12 14.34
CA PHE A 3 28.68 35.79 14.73
C PHE A 3 27.42 35.48 13.93
N THR A 4 27.53 34.61 12.92
CA THR A 4 26.35 33.98 12.31
C THR A 4 25.80 32.96 13.30
N GLN A 5 24.69 33.31 13.96
CA GLN A 5 23.95 32.40 14.81
C GLN A 5 23.37 31.28 13.91
N ARG A 6 23.97 30.08 13.96
CA ARG A 6 23.36 28.88 13.39
C ARG A 6 22.18 28.50 14.28
N SER A 7 20.97 28.89 13.90
CA SER A 7 19.75 28.31 14.45
C SER A 7 19.63 26.88 13.95
N TYR A 8 19.83 25.90 14.83
CA TYR A 8 19.44 24.53 14.56
C TYR A 8 17.92 24.46 14.71
N ILE A 9 17.19 24.21 13.61
CA ILE A 9 15.78 23.84 13.71
C ILE A 9 15.75 22.42 14.26
N LEU A 10 15.50 22.28 15.57
CA LEU A 10 15.06 21.01 16.15
C LEU A 10 13.69 20.70 15.54
N GLY A 11 13.57 19.53 14.91
CA GLY A 11 12.30 19.06 14.40
C GLY A 11 11.25 18.85 15.49
N ALA A 12 9.99 18.95 15.13
CA ALA A 12 8.83 18.65 15.98
C ALA A 12 8.25 17.26 15.68
N ILE A 13 7.56 16.70 16.69
CA ILE A 13 6.89 15.40 16.61
C ILE A 13 5.39 15.61 16.48
N PHE A 14 4.79 14.95 15.49
CA PHE A 14 3.36 14.97 15.19
C PHE A 14 2.80 13.55 15.37
N SER A 15 2.15 13.28 16.50
CA SER A 15 1.48 11.99 16.71
C SER A 15 0.18 11.95 15.92
N VAL A 16 -0.04 10.89 15.14
CA VAL A 16 -1.29 10.74 14.36
C VAL A 16 -2.53 10.67 15.27
N SER A 17 -2.38 10.23 16.52
CA SER A 17 -3.46 10.21 17.51
C SER A 17 -3.93 11.60 17.95
N THR A 18 -3.06 12.63 17.87
CA THR A 18 -3.46 14.03 18.10
C THR A 18 -4.44 14.51 17.03
N TYR A 19 -4.47 13.84 15.88
CA TYR A 19 -5.36 14.11 14.75
C TYR A 19 -6.51 13.10 14.65
N SER A 20 -6.72 12.30 15.70
CA SER A 20 -7.78 11.28 15.80
C SER A 20 -7.58 10.04 14.93
N ALA A 21 -6.34 9.69 14.57
CA ALA A 21 -6.03 8.37 14.02
C ALA A 21 -5.74 7.39 15.16
N PHE A 22 -6.54 6.34 15.30
CA PHE A 22 -6.42 5.37 16.39
C PHE A 22 -6.28 3.96 15.86
N PRO A 23 -5.27 3.20 16.30
CA PRO A 23 -5.09 1.85 15.81
C PRO A 23 -6.19 0.92 16.35
N ASN A 24 -6.52 -0.10 15.56
CA ASN A 24 -7.40 -1.21 15.91
C ASN A 24 -8.87 -0.83 16.20
N ASP A 25 -9.34 0.31 15.74
CA ASP A 25 -10.73 0.75 15.92
C ASP A 25 -11.64 0.38 14.73
N ASN A 26 -11.06 -0.14 13.64
CA ASN A 26 -11.73 -0.44 12.37
C ASN A 26 -12.38 0.79 11.69
N ILE A 27 -11.94 1.99 12.05
CA ILE A 27 -12.37 3.27 11.47
C ILE A 27 -11.34 3.71 10.43
N ASP A 28 -11.79 4.44 9.43
CA ASP A 28 -10.91 5.01 8.40
C ASP A 28 -10.06 6.15 8.99
N ASP A 29 -8.75 5.94 9.08
CA ASP A 29 -7.77 6.89 9.61
C ASP A 29 -7.23 7.87 8.56
N THR A 30 -7.65 7.74 7.30
CA THR A 30 -7.01 8.43 6.17
C THR A 30 -6.96 9.95 6.36
N SER A 31 -8.06 10.57 6.78
CA SER A 31 -8.14 12.03 6.95
C SER A 31 -7.31 12.54 8.14
N ALA A 32 -7.29 11.80 9.24
CA ALA A 32 -6.53 12.09 10.44
C ALA A 32 -5.01 12.03 10.17
N ILE A 33 -4.56 10.99 9.48
CA ILE A 33 -3.16 10.82 9.10
C ILE A 33 -2.73 11.89 8.10
N GLN A 34 -3.57 12.19 7.10
CA GLN A 34 -3.32 13.29 6.17
C GLN A 34 -3.16 14.63 6.90
N ALA A 35 -3.99 14.90 7.92
CA ALA A 35 -3.88 16.11 8.72
C ALA A 35 -2.57 16.18 9.51
N ALA A 36 -2.14 15.07 10.12
CA ALA A 36 -0.86 14.98 10.83
C ALA A 36 0.33 15.29 9.90
N ILE A 37 0.33 14.69 8.71
CA ILE A 37 1.38 14.90 7.70
C ILE A 37 1.37 16.34 7.19
N ASN A 38 0.20 16.90 6.87
CA ASN A 38 0.09 18.29 6.43
C ASN A 38 0.65 19.24 7.49
N LYS A 39 0.32 19.02 8.76
CA LYS A 39 0.83 19.86 9.86
C LYS A 39 2.33 19.72 10.07
N ALA A 40 2.87 18.52 9.90
CA ALA A 40 4.32 18.32 9.94
C ALA A 40 5.03 19.05 8.79
N ILE A 41 4.46 19.06 7.58
CA ILE A 41 5.01 19.78 6.43
C ILE A 41 4.92 21.30 6.64
N GLU A 42 3.75 21.80 7.08
CA GLU A 42 3.53 23.23 7.38
C GLU A 42 4.50 23.77 8.43
N ALA A 43 4.89 22.94 9.41
CA ALA A 43 5.84 23.31 10.46
C ALA A 43 7.31 23.35 10.00
N GLY A 44 7.59 23.05 8.73
CA GLY A 44 8.93 23.15 8.14
C GLY A 44 9.72 21.84 8.16
N PRO A 45 11.05 21.90 8.00
CA PRO A 45 11.88 20.72 7.83
C PRO A 45 12.24 20.01 9.14
N ASN A 46 12.72 18.76 9.03
CA ASN A 46 13.20 17.89 10.12
C ASN A 46 12.10 17.35 11.04
N ASN A 47 10.83 17.45 10.65
CA ASN A 47 9.71 16.99 11.46
C ASN A 47 9.50 15.47 11.36
N VAL A 48 8.86 14.90 12.38
CA VAL A 48 8.57 13.47 12.48
C VAL A 48 7.08 13.26 12.71
N VAL A 49 6.44 12.44 11.87
CA VAL A 49 5.07 11.93 12.09
C VAL A 49 5.19 10.55 12.70
N VAL A 50 4.58 10.35 13.88
CA VAL A 50 4.71 9.10 14.65
C VAL A 50 3.39 8.35 14.72
N PHE A 51 3.46 7.05 14.45
CA PHE A 51 2.39 6.08 14.67
C PHE A 51 2.66 5.30 15.96
N GLN A 52 1.59 4.96 16.67
CA GLN A 52 1.66 4.00 17.78
C GLN A 52 1.56 2.57 17.23
N SER A 53 1.68 1.58 18.11
CA SER A 53 1.50 0.18 17.72
C SER A 53 0.02 -0.13 17.45
N GLY A 54 -0.22 -0.88 16.39
CA GLY A 54 -1.49 -1.47 15.97
C GLY A 54 -1.76 -1.25 14.48
N THR A 55 -2.99 -1.54 14.08
CA THR A 55 -3.43 -1.48 12.68
C THR A 55 -4.26 -0.24 12.42
N TYR A 56 -3.84 0.58 11.46
CA TYR A 56 -4.55 1.76 10.99
C TYR A 56 -5.18 1.46 9.64
N ASN A 57 -6.44 1.87 9.43
CA ASN A 57 -7.19 1.55 8.21
C ASN A 57 -7.22 2.72 7.24
N PHE A 58 -7.08 2.43 5.94
CA PHE A 58 -7.02 3.44 4.88
C PHE A 58 -8.00 3.14 3.76
N LYS A 59 -8.69 4.16 3.27
CA LYS A 59 -9.60 4.04 2.12
C LYS A 59 -9.18 4.86 0.91
N SER A 60 -8.19 5.74 1.04
CA SER A 60 -7.61 6.47 -0.08
C SER A 60 -6.14 6.80 0.13
N THR A 61 -5.51 7.26 -0.94
CA THR A 61 -4.11 7.68 -0.97
C THR A 61 -3.84 8.83 -0.02
N ILE A 62 -2.73 8.75 0.72
CA ILE A 62 -2.14 9.87 1.47
C ILE A 62 -1.19 10.64 0.56
N GLY A 63 -1.49 11.91 0.32
CA GLY A 63 -0.63 12.82 -0.43
C GLY A 63 0.48 13.39 0.45
N ILE A 64 1.73 13.32 -0.02
CA ILE A 64 2.89 13.94 0.65
C ILE A 64 3.52 14.91 -0.35
N TYR A 65 3.24 16.20 -0.17
CA TYR A 65 3.61 17.24 -1.15
C TYR A 65 4.67 18.18 -0.58
N SER A 66 5.76 18.36 -1.33
CA SER A 66 6.80 19.36 -1.01
C SER A 66 7.43 19.20 0.39
N ALA A 67 7.45 17.98 0.93
CA ALA A 67 8.06 17.71 2.22
C ALA A 67 9.58 17.82 2.14
N ILE A 68 10.21 18.46 3.12
CA ILE A 68 11.67 18.58 3.24
C ILE A 68 12.09 17.94 4.55
N LYS A 69 12.92 16.89 4.51
CA LYS A 69 13.43 16.18 5.69
C LYS A 69 12.31 15.71 6.64
N LEU A 70 11.21 15.19 6.07
CA LEU A 70 10.11 14.61 6.83
C LEU A 70 10.38 13.13 7.10
N THR A 71 10.20 12.70 8.34
CA THR A 71 10.19 11.27 8.69
C THR A 71 8.80 10.83 9.10
N ILE A 72 8.32 9.72 8.53
CA ILE A 72 7.10 9.03 8.94
C ILE A 72 7.53 7.69 9.54
N ILE A 73 7.19 7.44 10.80
CA ILE A 73 7.74 6.33 11.57
C ILE A 73 6.69 5.59 12.41
N GLY A 74 6.75 4.25 12.38
CA GLY A 74 6.00 3.38 13.29
C GLY A 74 6.84 2.83 14.45
N GLN A 75 6.32 1.81 15.14
CA GLN A 75 7.00 1.16 16.28
C GLN A 75 7.68 -0.17 15.90
N GLY A 76 7.45 -0.67 14.68
CA GLY A 76 8.09 -1.87 14.15
C GLY A 76 7.27 -2.49 13.03
N VAL A 77 7.89 -3.26 12.14
CA VAL A 77 7.20 -3.93 11.03
C VAL A 77 6.14 -4.96 11.48
N GLN A 78 6.24 -5.47 12.71
CA GLN A 78 5.22 -6.33 13.33
C GLN A 78 4.34 -5.58 14.33
N GLN A 79 4.59 -4.29 14.55
CA GLN A 79 3.92 -3.50 15.58
C GLN A 79 3.02 -2.42 14.99
N THR A 80 3.37 -1.83 13.85
CA THR A 80 2.56 -0.81 13.17
C THR A 80 2.24 -1.29 11.77
N LEU A 81 0.96 -1.53 11.50
CA LEU A 81 0.45 -1.92 10.18
C LEU A 81 -0.43 -0.80 9.62
N LEU A 82 -0.13 -0.39 8.40
CA LEU A 82 -1.01 0.45 7.60
C LEU A 82 -1.77 -0.45 6.63
N LEU A 83 -3.07 -0.59 6.82
CA LEU A 83 -3.93 -1.52 6.09
C LEU A 83 -4.83 -0.78 5.10
N GLY A 84 -4.60 -0.97 3.80
CA GLY A 84 -5.47 -0.43 2.75
C GLY A 84 -6.72 -1.30 2.54
N ASN A 85 -7.90 -0.69 2.59
CA ASN A 85 -9.18 -1.37 2.33
C ASN A 85 -9.79 -1.04 0.97
N LYS A 86 -9.08 -0.25 0.16
CA LYS A 86 -9.43 0.09 -1.21
C LYS A 86 -8.18 0.02 -2.08
N LEU A 87 -8.37 -0.34 -3.34
CA LEU A 87 -7.29 -0.37 -4.33
C LEU A 87 -6.83 1.06 -4.64
N ALA A 88 -5.79 1.49 -3.93
CA ALA A 88 -5.14 2.78 -4.08
C ALA A 88 -3.67 2.65 -3.65
N ALA A 89 -2.81 3.52 -4.16
CA ALA A 89 -1.48 3.66 -3.57
C ALA A 89 -1.62 4.17 -2.12
N MET A 90 -0.83 3.63 -1.18
CA MET A 90 -0.89 4.10 0.22
C MET A 90 -0.36 5.54 0.35
N PHE A 91 0.81 5.81 -0.25
CA PHE A 91 1.46 7.11 -0.24
C PHE A 91 1.73 7.60 -1.66
N GLN A 92 1.51 8.90 -1.87
CA GLN A 92 1.86 9.60 -3.10
C GLN A 92 2.81 10.76 -2.77
N PRO A 93 4.13 10.49 -2.71
CA PRO A 93 5.12 11.54 -2.57
C PRO A 93 5.31 12.30 -3.88
N LEU A 94 5.27 13.63 -3.83
CA LEU A 94 5.53 14.50 -4.97
C LEU A 94 6.38 15.71 -4.52
N ASN A 95 7.45 15.98 -5.27
CA ASN A 95 8.40 17.07 -5.01
C ASN A 95 9.00 17.07 -3.59
N CYS A 96 9.19 15.90 -2.99
CA CYS A 96 9.78 15.76 -1.66
C CYS A 96 11.32 15.70 -1.72
N GLN A 97 11.98 16.26 -0.71
CA GLN A 97 13.43 16.16 -0.48
C GLN A 97 13.68 15.45 0.85
N GLU A 98 14.45 14.35 0.84
CA GLU A 98 14.79 13.60 2.06
C GLU A 98 13.56 13.10 2.85
N LEU A 99 12.53 12.59 2.16
CA LEU A 99 11.40 11.89 2.79
C LEU A 99 11.82 10.49 3.23
N THR A 100 11.57 10.15 4.49
CA THR A 100 11.77 8.80 5.03
C THR A 100 10.45 8.22 5.53
N ILE A 101 10.11 7.00 5.11
CA ILE A 101 9.01 6.21 5.67
C ILE A 101 9.62 4.91 6.18
N THR A 102 9.50 4.63 7.49
CA THR A 102 10.29 3.55 8.11
C THR A 102 9.62 2.94 9.34
N VAL A 103 10.08 1.75 9.75
CA VAL A 103 9.69 1.06 10.99
C VAL A 103 8.17 0.76 11.05
N LEU A 104 7.57 0.42 9.92
CA LEU A 104 6.16 0.04 9.78
C LEU A 104 5.97 -0.97 8.64
N ALA A 105 4.83 -1.66 8.64
CA ALA A 105 4.36 -2.48 7.53
C ALA A 105 3.22 -1.80 6.78
N ILE A 106 3.09 -2.11 5.49
CA ILE A 106 1.99 -1.68 4.62
C ILE A 106 1.43 -2.95 3.98
N ASP A 107 0.12 -3.12 4.06
CA ASP A 107 -0.58 -4.24 3.43
C ASP A 107 -1.99 -3.83 2.99
N PHE A 108 -2.75 -4.76 2.40
CA PHE A 108 -4.11 -4.54 1.92
C PHE A 108 -5.03 -5.71 2.28
N ASP A 109 -6.26 -5.38 2.68
CA ASP A 109 -7.36 -6.35 2.78
C ASP A 109 -8.64 -5.75 2.17
N PRO A 110 -9.13 -6.31 1.04
CA PRO A 110 -8.59 -7.47 0.32
C PRO A 110 -7.26 -7.17 -0.38
N LEU A 111 -6.45 -8.22 -0.59
CA LEU A 111 -5.22 -8.13 -1.38
C LEU A 111 -5.51 -7.58 -2.78
N PRO A 112 -4.59 -6.79 -3.37
CA PRO A 112 -4.82 -6.10 -4.63
C PRO A 112 -4.66 -7.00 -5.86
N PHE A 113 -4.58 -8.32 -5.67
CA PHE A 113 -4.47 -9.31 -6.73
C PHE A 113 -5.03 -10.66 -6.29
N THR A 114 -5.47 -11.44 -7.28
CA THR A 114 -5.83 -12.85 -7.11
C THR A 114 -4.63 -13.74 -7.40
N ALA A 115 -4.39 -14.77 -6.59
CA ALA A 115 -3.43 -15.82 -6.90
C ALA A 115 -4.02 -17.20 -6.62
N GLY A 116 -3.46 -18.20 -7.31
CA GLY A 116 -3.94 -19.57 -7.26
C GLY A 116 -3.16 -20.51 -8.16
N TYR A 117 -3.62 -21.75 -8.25
CA TYR A 117 -3.05 -22.75 -9.14
C TYR A 117 -3.82 -22.80 -10.45
N VAL A 118 -3.10 -22.84 -11.57
CA VAL A 118 -3.70 -23.11 -12.88
C VAL A 118 -4.20 -24.55 -12.90
N VAL A 119 -5.48 -24.74 -13.18
CA VAL A 119 -6.12 -26.07 -13.22
C VAL A 119 -6.60 -26.46 -14.61
N SER A 120 -6.77 -25.48 -15.51
CA SER A 120 -7.10 -25.72 -16.92
C SER A 120 -6.54 -24.58 -17.77
N VAL A 121 -6.17 -24.90 -19.01
CA VAL A 121 -5.66 -23.95 -20.01
C VAL A 121 -6.30 -24.27 -21.34
N SER A 122 -6.77 -23.24 -22.04
CA SER A 122 -7.22 -23.31 -23.43
C SER A 122 -6.47 -22.29 -24.27
N THR A 123 -6.84 -22.15 -25.55
CA THR A 123 -6.27 -21.13 -26.43
C THR A 123 -6.63 -19.70 -26.02
N SER A 124 -7.65 -19.51 -25.19
CA SER A 124 -8.23 -18.20 -24.89
C SER A 124 -8.59 -17.98 -23.43
N TYR A 125 -8.29 -18.95 -22.56
CA TYR A 125 -8.67 -18.91 -21.16
C TYR A 125 -7.72 -19.73 -20.28
N LEU A 126 -7.65 -19.32 -19.02
CA LEU A 126 -6.95 -19.96 -17.92
C LEU A 126 -7.92 -20.10 -16.74
N ASP A 127 -8.07 -21.31 -16.21
CA ASP A 127 -8.84 -21.52 -14.99
C ASP A 127 -7.89 -21.59 -13.79
N VAL A 128 -8.18 -20.77 -12.78
CA VAL A 128 -7.35 -20.64 -11.58
C VAL A 128 -8.13 -21.08 -10.35
N GLN A 129 -7.64 -22.12 -9.70
CA GLN A 129 -8.04 -22.48 -8.35
C GLN A 129 -7.46 -21.46 -7.38
N VAL A 130 -8.29 -20.50 -6.95
CA VAL A 130 -7.90 -19.42 -6.03
C VAL A 130 -7.50 -20.02 -4.67
N VAL A 131 -6.45 -19.47 -4.05
CA VAL A 131 -5.94 -19.94 -2.75
C VAL A 131 -6.00 -18.83 -1.70
N SER A 132 -6.22 -19.21 -0.44
CA SER A 132 -6.11 -18.29 0.69
C SER A 132 -4.71 -17.66 0.75
N PRO A 133 -4.56 -16.37 1.13
CA PRO A 133 -5.62 -15.42 1.54
C PRO A 133 -6.28 -14.67 0.37
N HIS A 134 -5.99 -15.02 -0.88
CA HIS A 134 -6.57 -14.38 -2.05
C HIS A 134 -8.06 -14.71 -2.20
N ARG A 135 -8.76 -13.82 -2.89
CA ARG A 135 -10.19 -13.94 -3.20
C ARG A 135 -10.36 -13.82 -4.70
N ALA A 136 -11.38 -14.46 -5.26
CA ALA A 136 -11.75 -14.27 -6.66
C ALA A 136 -12.24 -12.83 -6.87
N ASP A 137 -11.68 -12.13 -7.86
CA ASP A 137 -12.16 -10.82 -8.32
C ASP A 137 -12.87 -10.98 -9.66
N VAL A 138 -14.19 -10.90 -9.64
CA VAL A 138 -15.09 -11.17 -10.78
C VAL A 138 -15.43 -9.87 -11.49
N GLY A 139 -15.61 -9.92 -12.82
CA GLY A 139 -15.95 -8.74 -13.61
C GLY A 139 -14.75 -7.83 -13.87
N ARG A 140 -13.54 -8.38 -13.86
CA ARG A 140 -12.29 -7.63 -14.10
C ARG A 140 -11.69 -7.96 -15.46
N GLN A 141 -11.09 -6.94 -16.08
CA GLN A 141 -10.16 -7.12 -17.17
C GLN A 141 -8.78 -7.47 -16.61
N VAL A 142 -8.21 -8.57 -17.09
CA VAL A 142 -6.88 -9.02 -16.65
C VAL A 142 -5.85 -8.49 -17.62
N HIS A 143 -5.10 -7.47 -17.20
CA HIS A 143 -4.03 -6.88 -18.01
C HIS A 143 -2.67 -7.54 -17.78
N ALA A 144 -2.51 -8.28 -16.68
CA ALA A 144 -1.26 -8.93 -16.35
C ALA A 144 -1.47 -10.24 -15.60
N ILE A 145 -0.70 -11.26 -15.97
CA ILE A 145 -0.59 -12.54 -15.27
C ILE A 145 0.87 -12.72 -14.89
N LEU A 146 1.14 -12.81 -13.58
CA LEU A 146 2.49 -12.87 -13.05
C LEU A 146 2.71 -14.20 -12.33
N ARG A 147 3.92 -14.76 -12.44
CA ARG A 147 4.30 -15.90 -11.61
C ARG A 147 4.27 -15.48 -10.14
N TYR A 148 3.61 -16.28 -9.31
CA TYR A 148 3.59 -16.08 -7.86
C TYR A 148 4.74 -16.84 -7.16
N ASN A 149 5.38 -16.21 -6.17
CA ASN A 149 6.35 -16.87 -5.29
C ASN A 149 5.70 -17.16 -3.93
N PRO A 150 5.31 -18.43 -3.66
CA PRO A 150 4.60 -18.79 -2.43
C PRO A 150 5.48 -18.69 -1.18
N ALA A 151 6.80 -18.81 -1.30
CA ALA A 151 7.71 -18.67 -0.15
C ALA A 151 7.84 -17.22 0.33
N MET A 152 7.70 -16.28 -0.60
CA MET A 152 7.79 -14.84 -0.33
C MET A 152 6.44 -14.13 -0.28
N VAL A 153 5.34 -14.85 -0.57
CA VAL A 153 3.95 -14.36 -0.55
C VAL A 153 3.73 -13.13 -1.45
N ARG A 154 4.36 -13.12 -2.64
CA ARG A 154 4.32 -11.99 -3.60
C ARG A 154 4.61 -12.44 -5.02
N PRO A 155 4.33 -11.62 -6.05
CA PRO A 155 4.82 -11.87 -7.40
C PRO A 155 6.33 -12.16 -7.42
N ALA A 156 6.75 -13.14 -8.22
CA ALA A 156 8.15 -13.49 -8.40
C ALA A 156 8.89 -12.35 -9.10
N PHE A 157 10.16 -12.17 -8.78
CA PHE A 157 11.03 -11.14 -9.35
C PHE A 157 12.39 -11.74 -9.73
N GLY A 158 13.12 -11.06 -10.62
CA GLY A 158 14.44 -11.50 -11.07
C GLY A 158 14.39 -12.71 -12.01
N LEU A 159 15.41 -13.57 -11.96
CA LEU A 159 15.58 -14.70 -12.90
C LEU A 159 14.46 -15.76 -12.83
N ASN A 160 13.61 -15.71 -11.81
CA ASN A 160 12.47 -16.60 -11.65
C ASN A 160 11.15 -16.00 -12.14
N THR A 161 11.15 -14.77 -12.69
CA THR A 161 9.91 -14.11 -13.12
C THR A 161 9.44 -14.58 -14.49
N TYR A 162 8.12 -14.63 -14.65
CA TYR A 162 7.43 -14.59 -15.93
C TYR A 162 6.22 -13.68 -15.76
N GLU A 163 6.07 -12.75 -16.69
CA GLU A 163 4.99 -11.75 -16.71
C GLU A 163 4.39 -11.78 -18.10
N LEU A 164 3.09 -12.05 -18.18
CA LEU A 164 2.32 -11.92 -19.39
C LEU A 164 1.48 -10.66 -19.26
N TYR A 165 1.73 -9.68 -20.13
CA TYR A 165 0.90 -8.49 -20.26
C TYR A 165 -0.03 -8.65 -21.46
N GLN A 166 -1.27 -8.24 -21.31
CA GLN A 166 -2.28 -8.32 -22.35
C GLN A 166 -3.21 -7.10 -22.34
N GLU A 167 -3.79 -6.82 -23.50
CA GLU A 167 -4.84 -5.83 -23.69
C GLU A 167 -6.15 -6.57 -24.02
N PRO A 168 -6.92 -6.96 -22.99
CA PRO A 168 -8.14 -7.73 -23.21
C PRO A 168 -9.20 -6.89 -23.94
N PRO A 169 -10.02 -7.49 -24.81
CA PRO A 169 -11.17 -6.80 -25.39
C PRO A 169 -12.08 -6.20 -24.32
N ALA A 170 -12.72 -5.06 -24.63
CA ALA A 170 -13.52 -4.29 -23.68
C ALA A 170 -14.69 -5.05 -23.01
N ASN A 171 -15.13 -6.17 -23.58
CA ASN A 171 -16.29 -6.94 -23.12
C ASN A 171 -15.92 -8.31 -22.56
N ILE A 172 -14.65 -8.52 -22.23
CA ILE A 172 -14.13 -9.79 -21.74
C ILE A 172 -13.64 -9.59 -20.31
N TYR A 173 -14.20 -10.39 -19.39
CA TYR A 173 -14.02 -10.22 -17.96
C TYR A 173 -13.84 -11.58 -17.28
N THR A 174 -13.21 -11.56 -16.10
CA THR A 174 -13.16 -12.71 -15.21
C THR A 174 -14.56 -13.16 -14.78
N SER A 175 -14.75 -14.47 -14.66
CA SER A 175 -16.00 -15.08 -14.19
C SER A 175 -15.73 -16.29 -13.31
N LEU A 176 -16.73 -16.79 -12.57
CA LEU A 176 -16.58 -18.01 -11.78
C LEU A 176 -17.10 -19.21 -12.55
N ILE A 177 -16.32 -20.29 -12.56
CA ILE A 177 -16.79 -21.63 -12.94
C ILE A 177 -17.42 -22.33 -11.72
N SER A 178 -16.85 -22.09 -10.54
CA SER A 178 -17.35 -22.55 -9.25
C SER A 178 -16.91 -21.58 -8.14
N ASN A 179 -17.30 -21.84 -6.90
CA ASN A 179 -16.95 -20.99 -5.75
C ASN A 179 -15.45 -20.74 -5.57
N SER A 180 -14.58 -21.60 -6.12
CA SER A 180 -13.14 -21.54 -5.93
C SER A 180 -12.33 -21.50 -7.23
N ILE A 181 -12.99 -21.53 -8.39
CA ILE A 181 -12.32 -21.52 -9.70
C ILE A 181 -12.69 -20.25 -10.45
N LEU A 182 -11.70 -19.38 -10.65
CA LEU A 182 -11.78 -18.15 -11.43
C LEU A 182 -11.38 -18.45 -12.88
N HIS A 183 -12.28 -18.14 -13.80
CA HIS A 183 -12.04 -18.17 -15.24
C HIS A 183 -11.42 -16.84 -15.66
N ILE A 184 -10.21 -16.91 -16.21
CA ILE A 184 -9.41 -15.76 -16.64
C ILE A 184 -9.29 -15.79 -18.16
N PRO A 185 -9.72 -14.75 -18.87
CA PRO A 185 -9.50 -14.60 -20.30
C PRO A 185 -8.05 -14.23 -20.66
#